data_AF-A0A8T6H1X8-F1
#
_entry.id   AF-A0A8T6H1X8-F1
#
_cell.length_a   1.000
_cell.length_b   1.000
_cell.length_c   1.000
_cell.angle_alpha   90.00
_cell.angle_beta   90.00
_cell.angle_gamma   90.00
#
_symmetry.space_group_name_H-M   'P 1'
#
loop_
_entity.id
_entity.type
_entity.pdbx_description
1 polymer ?
#
loop_
_entity_poly.entity_id
_entity_poly.type
_entity_poly.pdbx_seq_one_letter_code
_entity_poly.pdbx_strand_id
1 'polypeptide(L)'
;MEIEKPTIFTIGVYGSTEESFFGVLVEHEIELFIDIRARRGMRGARYRYANSKYLQTKLKEQGIYYAHLKELAPTKEIRALQWQADREERTLKRERTGLSKAYVSAYRRDVLNLYKRKPETKFNAAALLARAKQVSRYPCDRPLTRIVLFCVEQHPDACHRSLAAEAWGSQQAAGIKHISG
;
A
#
# COMPACT_ATOMS: atom_id res chain seq x y z
N MET A 1 -25.90 15.28 -6.40
CA MET A 1 -25.39 13.96 -5.99
C MET A 1 -24.05 14.18 -5.33
N GLU A 2 -23.97 14.00 -4.01
CA GLU A 2 -22.67 13.93 -3.35
C GLU A 2 -21.96 12.67 -3.84
N ILE A 3 -20.82 12.84 -4.50
CA ILE A 3 -19.96 11.71 -4.85
C ILE A 3 -19.37 11.24 -3.52
N GLU A 4 -19.80 10.06 -3.06
CA GLU A 4 -19.30 9.46 -1.83
C GLU A 4 -17.77 9.35 -1.94
N LYS A 5 -17.07 10.06 -1.04
CA LYS A 5 -15.61 10.15 -1.09
C LYS A 5 -15.02 8.79 -0.74
N PRO A 6 -13.98 8.31 -1.46
CA PRO A 6 -13.38 7.04 -1.13
C PRO A 6 -12.75 7.09 0.28
N THR A 7 -12.80 5.97 0.98
CA THR A 7 -12.02 5.72 2.19
C THR A 7 -10.82 4.86 1.81
N ILE A 8 -9.64 5.28 2.25
CA ILE A 8 -8.37 4.61 1.99
C ILE A 8 -7.96 3.88 3.24
N PHE A 9 -7.96 2.57 3.15
CA PHE A 9 -7.46 1.68 4.17
C PHE A 9 -5.97 1.39 3.92
N THR A 10 -5.23 1.04 4.95
CA THR A 10 -3.89 0.46 4.79
C THR A 10 -3.78 -0.81 5.60
N ILE A 11 -3.15 -1.85 5.04
CA ILE A 11 -2.97 -3.13 5.72
C ILE A 11 -1.51 -3.61 5.62
N GLY A 12 -1.04 -4.21 6.72
CA GLY A 12 0.23 -4.91 6.86
C GLY A 12 0.04 -6.44 6.84
N VAL A 13 1.13 -7.22 6.74
CA VAL A 13 1.03 -8.70 6.89
C VAL A 13 1.80 -9.24 8.10
N TYR A 14 2.81 -8.51 8.58
CA TYR A 14 3.53 -8.93 9.78
C TYR A 14 2.63 -8.76 11.00
N GLY A 15 2.65 -9.75 11.89
CA GLY A 15 1.74 -9.87 13.03
C GLY A 15 0.46 -10.66 12.75
N SER A 16 -0.03 -10.73 11.50
CA SER A 16 -1.32 -11.34 11.20
C SER A 16 -1.25 -12.85 10.89
N THR A 17 -2.41 -13.49 11.02
CA THR A 17 -2.70 -14.84 10.49
C THR A 17 -3.41 -14.73 9.14
N GLU A 18 -3.62 -15.84 8.45
CA GLU A 18 -4.38 -15.82 7.19
C GLU A 18 -5.84 -15.41 7.45
N GLU A 19 -6.43 -16.01 8.47
CA GLU A 19 -7.82 -15.84 8.89
C GLU A 19 -8.06 -14.38 9.29
N SER A 20 -7.20 -13.82 10.13
CA SER A 20 -7.34 -12.44 10.58
C SER A 20 -7.04 -11.43 9.48
N PHE A 21 -6.07 -11.71 8.60
CA PHE A 21 -5.76 -10.84 7.47
C PHE A 21 -6.91 -10.72 6.48
N PHE A 22 -7.51 -11.83 6.06
CA PHE A 22 -8.64 -11.80 5.13
C PHE A 22 -9.95 -11.39 5.82
N GLY A 23 -10.16 -11.77 7.08
CA GLY A 23 -11.34 -11.39 7.87
C GLY A 23 -11.52 -9.88 7.97
N VAL A 24 -10.44 -9.15 8.27
CA VAL A 24 -10.47 -7.68 8.35
C VAL A 24 -10.77 -7.01 7.00
N LEU A 25 -10.37 -7.62 5.87
CA LEU A 25 -10.73 -7.09 4.54
C LEU A 25 -12.22 -7.24 4.25
N VAL A 26 -12.82 -8.34 4.68
CA VAL A 26 -14.26 -8.59 4.54
C VAL A 26 -15.06 -7.71 5.49
N GLU A 27 -14.63 -7.60 6.75
CA GLU A 27 -15.27 -6.75 7.78
C GLU A 27 -15.38 -5.29 7.34
N HIS A 28 -14.34 -4.76 6.68
CA HIS A 28 -14.34 -3.39 6.17
C HIS A 28 -14.93 -3.24 4.76
N GLU A 29 -15.43 -4.33 4.17
CA GLU A 29 -16.04 -4.38 2.84
C GLU A 29 -15.09 -3.80 1.77
N ILE A 30 -13.82 -4.21 1.81
CA ILE A 30 -12.82 -3.74 0.87
C ILE A 30 -13.19 -4.19 -0.55
N GLU A 31 -13.28 -3.23 -1.46
CA GLU A 31 -13.63 -3.50 -2.87
C GLU A 31 -12.40 -3.68 -3.74
N LEU A 32 -11.36 -2.86 -3.51
CA LEU A 32 -10.12 -2.87 -4.27
C LEU A 32 -8.90 -2.97 -3.37
N PHE A 33 -8.10 -4.00 -3.62
CA PHE A 33 -6.82 -4.25 -2.98
C PHE A 33 -5.66 -3.81 -3.87
N ILE A 34 -4.91 -2.82 -3.42
CA ILE A 34 -3.76 -2.25 -4.13
C ILE A 34 -2.46 -2.70 -3.46
N ASP A 35 -1.76 -3.64 -4.11
CA ASP A 35 -0.42 -4.05 -3.71
C ASP A 35 0.61 -3.02 -4.19
N ILE A 36 1.33 -2.40 -3.26
CA ILE A 36 2.37 -1.39 -3.53
C ILE A 36 3.79 -1.92 -3.22
N ARG A 37 3.97 -3.25 -3.19
CA ARG A 37 5.26 -3.87 -2.92
C ARG A 37 6.14 -3.88 -4.16
N ALA A 38 7.44 -3.62 -3.96
CA ALA A 38 8.44 -3.78 -5.02
C ALA A 38 8.60 -5.24 -5.48
N ARG A 39 8.48 -6.17 -4.53
CA ARG A 39 8.55 -7.63 -4.72
C ARG A 39 7.35 -8.26 -4.02
N ARG A 40 6.64 -9.15 -4.71
CA ARG A 40 5.38 -9.76 -4.25
C ARG A 40 5.52 -11.17 -3.68
N GLY A 41 6.76 -11.59 -3.42
CA GLY A 41 7.10 -12.88 -2.84
C GLY A 41 7.52 -12.70 -1.38
N MET A 42 6.92 -13.49 -0.51
CA MET A 42 7.27 -13.66 0.89
C MET A 42 8.09 -14.94 1.05
N ARG A 43 9.10 -14.89 1.92
CA ARG A 43 9.92 -16.06 2.27
C ARG A 43 9.33 -16.73 3.51
N GLY A 44 9.42 -18.06 3.55
CA GLY A 44 8.95 -18.87 4.68
C GLY A 44 7.44 -19.16 4.64
N ALA A 45 7.02 -20.17 5.41
CA ALA A 45 5.63 -20.65 5.41
C ALA A 45 4.65 -19.71 6.14
N ARG A 46 5.14 -18.94 7.12
CA ARG A 46 4.32 -18.10 8.01
C ARG A 46 3.45 -17.07 7.29
N TYR A 47 3.96 -16.48 6.21
CA TYR A 47 3.27 -15.43 5.45
C TYR A 47 3.01 -15.86 4.00
N ARG A 48 2.88 -17.17 3.75
CA ARG A 48 2.69 -17.68 2.37
C ARG A 48 1.43 -17.11 1.73
N TYR A 49 0.42 -16.79 2.54
CA TYR A 49 -0.86 -16.28 2.08
C TYR A 49 -0.77 -14.89 1.44
N ALA A 50 0.29 -14.11 1.73
CA ALA A 50 0.57 -12.85 1.07
C ALA A 50 1.42 -12.96 -0.21
N ASN A 51 1.76 -14.18 -0.66
CA ASN A 51 2.37 -14.39 -1.97
C ASN A 51 1.38 -14.05 -3.08
N SER A 52 1.82 -13.35 -4.13
CA SER A 52 0.90 -12.75 -5.12
C SER A 52 -0.14 -13.71 -5.70
N LYS A 53 0.26 -14.94 -6.06
CA LYS A 53 -0.65 -15.91 -6.67
C LYS A 53 -1.75 -16.32 -5.70
N TYR A 54 -1.37 -16.76 -4.50
CA TYR A 54 -2.30 -17.18 -3.46
C TYR A 54 -3.19 -16.02 -3.01
N LEU A 55 -2.58 -14.85 -2.75
CA LEU A 55 -3.28 -13.64 -2.36
C LEU A 55 -4.37 -13.27 -3.39
N GLN A 56 -4.03 -13.26 -4.69
CA GLN A 56 -5.00 -12.93 -5.73
C GLN A 56 -6.13 -13.96 -5.82
N THR A 57 -5.83 -15.25 -5.67
CA THR A 57 -6.87 -16.29 -5.63
C THR A 57 -7.83 -16.06 -4.47
N LYS A 58 -7.32 -15.86 -3.25
CA LYS A 58 -8.15 -15.61 -2.06
C LYS A 58 -8.95 -14.33 -2.16
N LEU A 59 -8.37 -13.23 -2.64
CA LEU A 59 -9.10 -11.97 -2.84
C LEU A 59 -10.24 -12.15 -3.85
N LYS A 60 -9.98 -12.88 -4.94
CA LYS A 60 -11.01 -13.16 -5.95
C LYS A 60 -12.17 -14.00 -5.39
N GLU A 61 -11.88 -15.00 -4.55
CA GLU A 61 -12.91 -15.79 -3.84
C GLU A 61 -13.82 -14.91 -2.97
N GLN A 62 -13.29 -13.82 -2.41
CA GLN A 62 -14.02 -12.85 -1.61
C GLN A 62 -14.64 -11.69 -2.42
N GLY A 63 -14.54 -11.73 -3.76
CA GLY A 63 -15.05 -10.66 -4.63
C GLY A 63 -14.23 -9.36 -4.58
N ILE A 64 -13.02 -9.41 -4.03
CA ILE A 64 -12.13 -8.24 -3.90
C ILE A 64 -11.25 -8.13 -5.14
N TYR A 65 -11.29 -6.98 -5.79
CA TYR A 65 -10.47 -6.68 -6.96
C TYR A 65 -9.01 -6.46 -6.56
N TYR A 66 -8.07 -6.82 -7.43
CA TYR A 66 -6.64 -6.70 -7.14
C TYR A 66 -5.91 -5.86 -8.19
N ALA A 67 -5.14 -4.86 -7.75
CA ALA A 67 -4.22 -4.09 -8.58
C ALA A 67 -2.81 -4.13 -7.98
N HIS A 68 -1.79 -4.26 -8.84
CA HIS A 68 -0.39 -4.12 -8.43
C HIS A 68 0.21 -2.83 -8.98
N LEU A 69 0.47 -1.86 -8.11
CA LEU A 69 1.01 -0.55 -8.46
C LEU A 69 2.44 -0.44 -7.94
N LYS A 70 3.36 -1.08 -8.67
CA LYS A 70 4.80 -1.07 -8.38
C LYS A 70 5.42 0.34 -8.38
N GLU A 71 4.74 1.28 -9.02
CA GLU A 71 5.07 2.70 -9.05
C GLU A 71 5.13 3.36 -7.68
N LEU A 72 4.32 2.90 -6.72
CA LEU A 72 4.33 3.40 -5.35
C LEU A 72 5.36 2.68 -4.45
N ALA A 73 6.15 1.77 -5.01
CA ALA A 73 7.16 1.07 -4.23
C ALA A 73 8.43 1.93 -4.09
N PRO A 74 9.05 2.01 -2.89
CA PRO A 74 10.29 2.73 -2.70
C PRO A 74 11.42 2.12 -3.54
N THR A 75 12.28 2.97 -4.08
CA THR A 75 13.44 2.52 -4.87
C THR A 75 14.50 1.85 -3.98
N LYS A 76 15.58 1.34 -4.59
CA LYS A 76 16.69 0.77 -3.81
C LYS A 76 17.43 1.86 -3.02
N GLU A 77 17.57 3.03 -3.62
CA GLU A 77 18.26 4.19 -3.08
C GLU A 77 17.51 4.73 -1.86
N ILE A 78 16.18 4.87 -1.96
CA ILE A 78 15.34 5.29 -0.82
C ILE A 78 15.45 4.28 0.32
N ARG A 79 15.44 2.98 0.03
CA ARG A 79 15.62 1.94 1.05
C ARG A 79 17.00 1.97 1.70
N ALA A 80 18.05 2.32 0.96
CA ALA A 80 19.40 2.44 1.50
C ALA A 80 19.50 3.57 2.55
N LEU A 81 18.75 4.67 2.37
CA LEU A 81 18.66 5.74 3.37
C LEU A 81 18.11 5.23 4.71
N GLN A 82 17.09 4.38 4.67
CA GLN A 82 16.57 3.78 5.90
C GLN A 82 17.59 2.84 6.54
N TRP A 83 18.28 2.03 5.75
CA TRP A 83 19.30 1.13 6.28
C TRP A 83 20.46 1.88 6.93
N GLN A 84 20.83 3.03 6.38
CA GLN A 84 21.84 3.88 6.98
C GLN A 84 21.36 4.42 8.34
N ALA A 85 20.15 4.97 8.40
CA ALA A 85 19.56 5.46 9.65
C ALA A 85 19.43 4.33 10.70
N ASP A 86 18.92 3.16 10.31
CA ASP A 86 18.79 1.99 11.20
C ASP A 86 20.15 1.57 11.78
N ARG A 87 21.24 1.65 10.99
CA ARG A 87 22.60 1.35 11.44
C ARG A 87 23.14 2.38 12.42
N GLU A 88 22.89 3.67 12.15
CA GLU A 88 23.30 4.79 13.00
C GLU A 88 22.58 4.74 14.35
N GLU A 89 21.28 4.44 14.33
CA GLU A 89 20.42 4.32 15.52
C GLU A 89 20.49 2.93 16.19
N ARG A 90 21.26 1.99 15.63
CA ARG A 90 21.38 0.58 16.07
C ARG A 90 20.02 -0.13 16.23
N THR A 91 19.03 0.28 15.44
CA THR A 91 17.68 -0.26 15.49
C THR A 91 17.56 -1.44 14.53
N LEU A 92 17.08 -2.58 15.01
CA LEU A 92 16.79 -3.70 14.12
C LEU A 92 15.54 -3.40 13.30
N LYS A 93 15.55 -3.80 12.02
CA LYS A 93 14.41 -3.59 11.12
C LYS A 93 13.06 -4.06 11.69
N ARG A 94 13.08 -5.15 12.47
CA ARG A 94 11.89 -5.74 13.12
C ARG A 94 11.36 -4.95 14.32
N GLU A 95 12.20 -4.14 14.95
CA GLU A 95 11.88 -3.31 16.12
C GLU A 95 11.50 -1.89 15.73
N ARG A 96 11.75 -1.53 14.47
CA ARG A 96 11.46 -0.22 13.90
C ARG A 96 9.95 0.06 13.86
N THR A 97 9.55 1.15 14.51
CA THR A 97 8.17 1.64 14.51
C THR A 97 7.95 2.83 13.57
N GLY A 98 9.02 3.44 13.05
CA GLY A 98 8.95 4.64 12.19
C GLY A 98 9.92 4.65 11.00
N LEU A 99 9.67 5.54 10.04
CA LEU A 99 10.59 5.85 8.94
C LEU A 99 11.50 7.01 9.31
N SER A 100 12.77 6.93 8.89
CA SER A 100 13.72 8.02 9.04
C SER A 100 13.30 9.25 8.24
N LYS A 101 13.65 10.45 8.73
CA LYS A 101 13.37 11.72 8.03
C LYS A 101 13.95 11.72 6.61
N ALA A 102 15.15 11.18 6.43
CA ALA A 102 15.80 11.06 5.13
C ALA A 102 14.97 10.19 4.16
N TYR A 103 14.45 9.06 4.65
CA TYR A 103 13.57 8.19 3.86
C TYR A 103 12.28 8.91 3.46
N VAL A 104 11.59 9.54 4.42
CA VAL A 104 10.32 10.25 4.16
C VAL A 104 10.51 11.34 3.12
N SER A 105 11.55 12.18 3.28
CA SER A 105 11.87 13.25 2.34
C SER A 105 12.19 12.71 0.93
N ALA A 106 12.99 11.64 0.84
CA ALA A 106 13.32 11.03 -0.43
C ALA A 106 12.10 10.36 -1.09
N TYR A 107 11.24 9.70 -0.33
CA TYR A 107 10.00 9.10 -0.85
C TYR A 107 9.04 10.16 -1.39
N ARG A 108 8.81 11.23 -0.62
CA ARG A 108 7.98 12.36 -1.07
C ARG A 108 8.54 12.99 -2.33
N ARG A 109 9.85 13.21 -2.42
CA ARG A 109 10.48 13.80 -3.59
C ARG A 109 10.46 12.86 -4.81
N ASP A 110 10.90 11.62 -4.66
CA ASP A 110 11.25 10.71 -5.77
C ASP A 110 10.15 9.71 -6.16
N VAL A 111 9.10 9.58 -5.35
CA VAL A 111 7.94 8.70 -5.64
C VAL A 111 6.66 9.52 -5.77
N LEU A 112 6.44 10.48 -4.88
CA LEU A 112 5.22 11.29 -4.90
C LEU A 112 5.35 12.55 -5.79
N ASN A 113 6.45 13.29 -5.72
CA ASN A 113 6.56 14.57 -6.46
C ASN A 113 7.17 14.42 -7.85
N LEU A 114 8.19 13.58 -7.98
CA LEU A 114 8.86 13.28 -9.23
C LEU A 114 8.77 11.77 -9.43
N TYR A 115 7.95 11.31 -10.35
CA TYR A 115 8.02 9.90 -10.68
C TYR A 115 9.35 9.65 -11.41
N LYS A 116 10.39 9.17 -10.70
CA LYS A 116 11.75 8.98 -11.29
C LYS A 116 11.78 8.10 -12.55
N ARG A 117 10.71 7.34 -12.81
CA ARG A 117 10.54 6.50 -14.01
C ARG A 117 9.84 7.20 -15.19
N LYS A 118 9.16 8.34 -14.96
CA LYS A 118 8.58 9.28 -15.95
C LYS A 118 8.56 10.70 -15.36
N PRO A 119 9.66 11.46 -15.47
CA PRO A 119 9.85 12.75 -14.80
C PRO A 119 8.73 13.78 -15.05
N GLU A 120 7.99 13.63 -16.14
CA GLU A 120 6.86 14.47 -16.56
C GLU A 120 5.54 14.20 -15.79
N THR A 121 5.49 13.17 -14.94
CA THR A 121 4.27 12.79 -14.22
C THR A 121 4.42 12.97 -12.71
N LYS A 122 3.69 13.95 -12.17
CA LYS A 122 3.48 14.14 -10.73
C LYS A 122 2.51 13.08 -10.21
N PHE A 123 2.64 12.66 -8.94
CA PHE A 123 1.62 11.82 -8.31
C PHE A 123 0.24 12.49 -8.42
N ASN A 124 -0.69 11.75 -9.01
CA ASN A 124 -2.06 12.16 -9.20
C ASN A 124 -2.95 10.99 -8.76
N ALA A 125 -3.68 11.19 -7.67
CA ALA A 125 -4.57 10.21 -7.09
C ALA A 125 -5.66 9.74 -8.07
N ALA A 126 -6.18 10.63 -8.91
CA ALA A 126 -7.17 10.28 -9.93
C ALA A 126 -6.58 9.40 -11.04
N ALA A 127 -5.37 9.71 -11.51
CA ALA A 127 -4.66 8.89 -12.49
C ALA A 127 -4.30 7.51 -11.91
N LEU A 128 -3.87 7.47 -10.64
CA LEU A 128 -3.58 6.24 -9.92
C LEU A 128 -4.85 5.38 -9.77
N LEU A 129 -5.98 5.98 -9.40
CA LEU A 129 -7.27 5.31 -9.32
C LEU A 129 -7.71 4.75 -10.67
N ALA A 130 -7.61 5.55 -11.75
CA ALA A 130 -7.92 5.09 -13.11
C ALA A 130 -7.04 3.91 -13.51
N ARG A 131 -5.73 3.98 -13.20
CA ARG A 131 -4.80 2.88 -13.45
C ARG A 131 -5.14 1.65 -12.62
N ALA A 132 -5.49 1.81 -11.34
CA ALA A 132 -5.87 0.72 -10.47
C ALA A 132 -7.13 0.01 -10.98
N LYS A 133 -8.15 0.77 -11.41
CA LYS A 133 -9.36 0.24 -12.06
C LYS A 133 -9.01 -0.52 -13.34
N GLN A 134 -8.14 0.03 -14.18
CA GLN A 134 -7.71 -0.64 -15.42
C GLN A 134 -6.96 -1.96 -15.16
N VAL A 135 -6.01 -1.96 -14.22
CA VAL A 135 -5.21 -3.16 -13.90
C VAL A 135 -6.08 -4.25 -13.29
N SER A 136 -6.99 -3.87 -12.40
CA SER A 136 -7.88 -4.81 -11.72
C SER A 136 -9.10 -5.22 -12.54
N ARG A 137 -9.36 -4.55 -13.66
CA ARG A 137 -10.60 -4.67 -14.45
C ARG A 137 -11.84 -4.36 -13.60
N TYR A 138 -11.73 -3.34 -12.75
CA TYR A 138 -12.84 -2.90 -11.91
C TYR A 138 -13.98 -2.35 -12.80
N PRO A 139 -15.26 -2.68 -12.52
CA PRO A 139 -16.39 -2.24 -13.33
C PRO A 139 -16.50 -0.71 -13.40
N CYS A 140 -16.68 -0.17 -14.61
CA CYS A 140 -16.73 1.28 -14.82
C CYS A 140 -18.04 1.92 -14.30
N ASP A 141 -19.10 1.13 -14.21
CA ASP A 141 -20.44 1.47 -13.76
C ASP A 141 -20.59 1.45 -12.23
N ARG A 142 -19.59 0.93 -11.51
CA ARG A 142 -19.61 0.85 -10.04
C ARG A 142 -18.78 1.98 -9.40
N PRO A 143 -19.33 2.71 -8.42
CA PRO A 143 -18.54 3.62 -7.61
C PRO A 143 -17.55 2.81 -6.76
N LEU A 144 -16.30 3.29 -6.69
CA LEU A 144 -15.26 2.67 -5.86
C LEU A 144 -15.05 3.53 -4.64
N THR A 145 -15.45 3.03 -3.47
CA THR A 145 -15.43 3.79 -2.22
C THR A 145 -14.50 3.16 -1.19
N ARG A 146 -14.17 1.87 -1.27
CA ARG A 146 -13.30 1.21 -0.28
C ARG A 146 -12.07 0.57 -0.89
N ILE A 147 -10.94 1.26 -0.71
CA ILE A 147 -9.65 0.88 -1.30
C ILE A 147 -8.68 0.57 -0.16
N VAL A 148 -7.94 -0.54 -0.23
CA VAL A 148 -6.85 -0.83 0.70
C VAL A 148 -5.48 -0.78 0.02
N LEU A 149 -4.53 -0.08 0.63
CA LEU A 149 -3.12 -0.09 0.25
C LEU A 149 -2.35 -1.13 1.08
N PHE A 150 -1.65 -2.02 0.39
CA PHE A 150 -0.95 -3.14 1.02
C PHE A 150 0.56 -3.07 0.93
N CYS A 151 1.22 -3.22 2.08
CA CYS A 151 2.62 -3.57 2.18
C CYS A 151 2.85 -4.58 3.30
N VAL A 152 4.08 -5.05 3.50
CA VAL A 152 4.37 -6.17 4.41
C VAL A 152 4.49 -5.77 5.88
N GLU A 153 4.95 -4.55 6.16
CA GLU A 153 5.33 -4.12 7.51
C GLU A 153 4.16 -4.18 8.51
N GLN A 154 4.41 -4.42 9.79
CA GLN A 154 3.33 -4.42 10.78
C GLN A 154 2.84 -2.99 11.02
N HIS A 155 3.75 -2.09 11.41
CA HIS A 155 3.42 -0.71 11.73
C HIS A 155 3.28 0.15 10.46
N PRO A 156 2.17 0.91 10.30
CA PRO A 156 2.00 1.80 9.15
C PRO A 156 3.07 2.89 9.13
N ASP A 157 3.50 3.39 10.29
CA ASP A 157 4.50 4.45 10.41
C ASP A 157 5.92 4.00 10.03
N ALA A 158 6.19 2.69 10.08
CA ALA A 158 7.45 2.08 9.63
C ALA A 158 7.46 1.75 8.12
N CYS A 159 6.43 2.16 7.39
CA CYS A 159 6.15 1.71 6.04
C CYS A 159 5.77 2.85 5.10
N HIS A 160 6.12 2.74 3.82
CA HIS A 160 5.73 3.74 2.82
C HIS A 160 4.22 3.78 2.52
N ARG A 161 3.45 2.79 3.00
CA ARG A 161 1.99 2.73 2.76
C ARG A 161 1.24 3.88 3.43
N SER A 162 1.69 4.35 4.60
CA SER A 162 1.11 5.51 5.28
C SER A 162 1.34 6.76 4.45
N LEU A 163 2.57 6.99 3.99
CA LEU A 163 2.93 8.12 3.12
C LEU A 163 2.12 8.12 1.80
N ALA A 164 1.89 6.94 1.20
CA ALA A 164 1.07 6.81 0.01
C ALA A 164 -0.42 7.10 0.29
N ALA A 165 -0.93 6.62 1.42
CA ALA A 165 -2.31 6.88 1.85
C ALA A 165 -2.54 8.36 2.15
N GLU A 166 -1.62 9.03 2.84
CA GLU A 166 -1.65 10.48 3.11
C GLU A 166 -1.65 11.31 1.82
N ALA A 167 -0.76 10.97 0.89
CA ALA A 167 -0.66 11.66 -0.39
C ALA A 167 -1.94 11.51 -1.22
N TRP A 168 -2.59 10.35 -1.16
CA TRP A 168 -3.86 10.13 -1.83
C TRP A 168 -5.01 10.84 -1.09
N GLY A 169 -5.09 10.67 0.24
CA GLY A 169 -6.11 11.26 1.11
C GLY A 169 -6.19 12.78 0.95
N SER A 170 -5.03 13.45 0.94
CA SER A 170 -4.94 14.90 0.75
C SER A 170 -5.46 15.38 -0.61
N GLN A 171 -5.32 14.60 -1.69
CA GLN A 171 -5.79 14.99 -3.03
C GLN A 171 -7.28 14.72 -3.29
N GLN A 172 -7.88 13.75 -2.59
CA GLN A 172 -9.28 13.35 -2.81
C GLN A 172 -10.19 13.64 -1.60
N ALA A 173 -9.67 14.32 -0.57
CA ALA A 173 -10.35 14.51 0.72
C ALA A 173 -10.90 13.18 1.28
N ALA A 174 -10.15 12.10 1.07
CA ALA A 174 -10.51 10.75 1.47
C ALA A 174 -10.12 10.49 2.93
N GLY A 175 -10.98 9.81 3.68
CA GLY A 175 -10.66 9.34 5.03
C GLY A 175 -9.59 8.25 4.98
N ILE A 176 -8.64 8.27 5.92
CA ILE A 176 -7.58 7.26 6.03
C ILE A 176 -7.82 6.39 7.26
N LYS A 177 -7.77 5.07 7.10
CA LYS A 177 -7.89 4.10 8.20
C LYS A 177 -6.76 3.08 8.13
N HIS A 178 -6.01 2.92 9.21
CA HIS A 178 -5.00 1.86 9.32
C HIS A 178 -5.64 0.65 9.99
N ILE A 179 -5.65 -0.49 9.28
CA ILE A 179 -6.26 -1.74 9.76
C ILE A 179 -5.17 -2.80 9.91
N SER A 180 -5.35 -3.67 10.90
CA SER A 180 -4.44 -4.77 11.21
C SER A 180 -5.26 -6.01 11.51
N GLY A 181 -4.88 -7.14 10.90
CA GLY A 181 -5.31 -8.46 11.34
C GLY A 181 -4.37 -9.02 12.41
#